data_AF-A0A0F9Z4G2-F1
#
_entry.id   AF-A0A0F9Z4G2-F1
#
_cell.length_a   1.000
_cell.length_b   1.000
_cell.length_c   1.000
_cell.angle_alpha   90.00
_cell.angle_beta   90.00
_cell.angle_gamma   90.00
#
_symmetry.space_group_name_H-M   'P 1'
#
loop_
_entity.id
_entity.type
_entity.pdbx_description
1 polymer ?
#
loop_
_entity_poly.entity_id
_entity_poly.type
_entity_poly.pdbx_seq_one_letter_code
_entity_poly.pdbx_strand_id
1 'polypeptide(L)'
;MTENQDKKYQTLKLLTEWFYEERYVEVIKGCEDILSLDPSFIEAKDLLERSKEKLTEIKKSSEEIPNLENTFAKLYPNIAAEKKSKQKTANPINIKRILKYGLTGIFTLIIIISGYFLFSKIDLNTDKEIIKNAPQENKSQNTEEIIESLPDNQKTIVRNNLKRYRDLQNIKNALEIYYITHKEFPEAQEMTNKMIKEQILLNIPKDPLHNQKTKNNEIFGYIYAIRNTEAGKNQAYIISAIFQGLNNEDSKLSALSNIDLPENFDFRDTKRANIILIE
;
A
#
# COMPACT_ATOMS: atom_id res chain seq x y z
N MET A 1 44.03 -0.78 16.47
CA MET A 1 42.92 -1.06 15.52
C MET A 1 43.25 -0.35 14.22
N THR A 2 43.04 -1.01 13.08
CA THR A 2 43.24 -0.36 11.78
C THR A 2 42.09 0.63 11.56
N GLU A 3 42.35 1.76 10.93
CA GLU A 3 41.36 2.82 10.62
C GLU A 3 40.07 2.27 9.98
N ASN A 4 40.17 1.12 9.31
CA ASN A 4 39.07 0.43 8.66
C ASN A 4 38.14 -0.31 9.64
N GLN A 5 38.62 -0.75 10.82
CA GLN A 5 37.77 -1.32 11.86
C GLN A 5 36.96 -0.24 12.58
N ASP A 6 37.56 0.90 12.89
CA ASP A 6 36.85 1.99 13.58
C ASP A 6 35.70 2.55 12.74
N LYS A 7 35.89 2.68 11.42
CA LYS A 7 34.83 3.08 10.48
C LYS A 7 33.68 2.07 10.44
N LYS A 8 33.97 0.76 10.42
CA LYS A 8 32.92 -0.28 10.44
C LYS A 8 32.05 -0.20 11.69
N TYR A 9 32.66 -0.01 12.87
CA TYR A 9 31.91 0.12 14.12
C TYR A 9 31.08 1.41 14.20
N GLN A 10 31.58 2.53 13.67
CA GLN A 10 30.80 3.76 13.57
C GLN A 10 29.60 3.60 12.62
N THR A 11 29.80 2.97 11.46
CA THR A 11 28.71 2.67 10.54
C THR A 11 27.69 1.73 11.18
N LEU A 12 28.13 0.65 11.84
CA LEU A 12 27.23 -0.28 12.52
C LEU A 12 26.38 0.41 13.59
N LYS A 13 26.96 1.36 14.34
CA LYS A 13 26.21 2.16 15.32
C LYS A 13 25.10 2.97 14.65
N LEU A 14 25.41 3.66 13.55
CA LEU A 14 24.41 4.41 12.76
C LEU A 14 23.31 3.50 12.21
N LEU A 15 23.67 2.31 11.69
CA LEU A 15 22.69 1.34 11.20
C LEU A 15 21.80 0.80 12.33
N THR A 16 22.34 0.68 13.53
CA THR A 16 21.56 0.28 14.71
C THR A 16 20.56 1.37 15.11
N GLU A 17 20.93 2.64 15.03
CA GLU A 17 20.02 3.77 15.23
C GLU A 17 18.90 3.76 14.18
N TRP A 18 19.26 3.57 12.89
CA TRP A 18 18.29 3.42 11.79
C TRP A 18 17.36 2.22 11.96
N PHE A 19 17.83 1.13 12.57
CA PHE A 19 17.01 -0.04 12.86
C PHE A 19 15.90 0.29 13.88
N TYR A 20 16.23 1.01 14.95
CA TYR A 20 15.22 1.45 15.93
C TYR A 20 14.30 2.54 15.39
N GLU A 21 14.74 3.24 14.35
CA GLU A 21 13.94 4.19 13.58
C GLU A 21 13.06 3.56 12.49
N GLU A 22 13.03 2.22 12.42
CA GLU A 22 12.26 1.42 11.47
C GLU A 22 12.68 1.58 9.99
N ARG A 23 13.91 2.07 9.74
CA ARG A 23 14.49 2.26 8.40
C ARG A 23 15.10 0.98 7.84
N TYR A 24 14.32 -0.11 7.84
CA TYR A 24 14.85 -1.45 7.62
C TYR A 24 15.51 -1.66 6.26
N VAL A 25 15.09 -0.95 5.21
CA VAL A 25 15.68 -1.07 3.86
C VAL A 25 17.10 -0.49 3.83
N GLU A 26 17.29 0.69 4.42
CA GLU A 26 18.61 1.33 4.52
C GLU A 26 19.55 0.56 5.45
N VAL A 27 19.01 -0.04 6.51
CA VAL A 27 19.77 -0.93 7.39
C VAL A 27 20.23 -2.17 6.63
N ILE A 28 19.34 -2.82 5.86
CA ILE A 28 19.68 -3.99 5.03
C ILE A 28 20.82 -3.64 4.07
N LYS A 29 20.68 -2.54 3.32
CA LYS A 29 21.69 -2.11 2.36
C LYS A 29 23.03 -1.79 3.04
N GLY A 30 23.00 -1.04 4.13
CA GLY A 30 24.22 -0.70 4.87
C GLY A 30 24.92 -1.92 5.46
N CYS A 31 24.16 -2.90 5.96
CA CYS A 31 24.71 -4.17 6.40
C CYS A 31 25.31 -4.98 5.24
N GLU A 32 24.66 -5.03 4.08
CA GLU A 32 25.19 -5.71 2.88
C GLU A 32 26.48 -5.04 2.38
N ASP A 33 26.57 -3.72 2.42
CA ASP A 33 27.79 -2.97 2.08
C ASP A 33 28.94 -3.32 3.04
N ILE A 34 28.68 -3.35 4.36
CA ILE A 34 29.70 -3.75 5.35
C ILE A 34 30.14 -5.21 5.13
N LEU A 35 29.20 -6.12 4.89
CA LEU A 35 29.49 -7.55 4.70
C LEU A 35 30.20 -7.84 3.37
N SER A 36 30.03 -6.99 2.35
CA SER A 36 30.82 -7.06 1.12
C SER A 36 32.31 -6.78 1.35
N LEU A 37 32.61 -5.89 2.30
CA LEU A 37 33.98 -5.55 2.71
C LEU A 37 34.52 -6.55 3.73
N ASP A 38 33.65 -7.12 4.55
CA ASP A 38 34.00 -8.07 5.61
C ASP A 38 32.88 -9.09 5.88
N PRO A 39 32.90 -10.22 5.15
CA PRO A 39 31.89 -11.26 5.29
C PRO A 39 31.90 -11.94 6.67
N SER A 40 32.91 -11.70 7.51
CA SER A 40 33.03 -12.32 8.83
C SER A 40 32.41 -11.50 9.96
N PHE A 41 31.95 -10.28 9.69
CA PHE A 41 31.45 -9.37 10.72
C PHE A 41 30.06 -9.78 11.23
N ILE A 42 30.04 -10.39 12.43
CA ILE A 42 28.87 -11.10 12.99
C ILE A 42 27.73 -10.13 13.29
N GLU A 43 28.04 -8.97 13.87
CA GLU A 43 27.05 -7.98 14.30
C GLU A 43 26.26 -7.40 13.11
N ALA A 44 26.92 -7.20 11.96
CA ALA A 44 26.25 -6.77 10.74
C ALA A 44 25.34 -7.87 10.16
N LYS A 45 25.69 -9.15 10.30
CA LYS A 45 24.82 -10.28 9.89
C LYS A 45 23.57 -10.36 10.75
N ASP A 46 23.72 -10.27 12.08
CA ASP A 46 22.59 -10.31 13.02
C ASP A 46 21.61 -9.15 12.72
N LEU A 47 22.14 -7.93 12.55
CA LEU A 47 21.33 -6.76 12.25
C LEU A 47 20.62 -6.87 10.89
N LEU A 48 21.29 -7.44 9.88
CA LEU A 48 20.70 -7.72 8.56
C LEU A 48 19.53 -8.70 8.65
N GLU A 49 19.69 -9.80 9.38
CA GLU A 49 18.67 -10.83 9.54
C GLU A 49 17.43 -10.27 10.25
N ARG A 50 17.63 -9.58 11.37
CA ARG A 50 16.56 -8.92 12.13
C ARG A 50 15.82 -7.87 11.29
N SER A 51 16.54 -7.13 10.45
CA SER A 51 15.93 -6.14 9.55
C SER A 51 15.09 -6.80 8.47
N LYS A 52 15.56 -7.91 7.90
CA LYS A 52 14.81 -8.70 6.90
C LYS A 52 13.55 -9.33 7.52
N GLU A 53 13.64 -9.82 8.75
CA GLU A 53 12.50 -10.35 9.50
C GLU A 53 11.45 -9.25 9.74
N LYS A 54 11.84 -8.10 10.29
CA LYS A 54 10.94 -6.96 10.53
C LYS A 54 10.28 -6.46 9.24
N LEU A 55 11.05 -6.35 8.17
CA LEU A 55 10.51 -5.97 6.86
C LEU A 55 9.50 -7.03 6.35
N THR A 56 9.72 -8.30 6.64
CA THR A 56 8.79 -9.39 6.28
C THR A 56 7.53 -9.37 7.14
N GLU A 57 7.63 -9.08 8.43
CA GLU A 57 6.48 -8.87 9.31
C GLU A 57 5.60 -7.71 8.84
N ILE A 58 6.22 -6.58 8.49
CA ILE A 58 5.51 -5.42 7.91
C ILE A 58 4.84 -5.81 6.60
N LYS A 59 5.53 -6.56 5.73
CA LYS A 59 4.95 -7.07 4.49
C LYS A 59 3.77 -8.00 4.74
N LYS A 60 3.88 -8.94 5.68
CA LYS A 60 2.77 -9.84 6.07
C LYS A 60 1.58 -9.06 6.63
N SER A 61 1.83 -8.07 7.48
CA SER A 61 0.79 -7.16 7.98
C SER A 61 0.15 -6.34 6.85
N SER A 62 0.92 -5.98 5.83
CA SER A 62 0.41 -5.32 4.61
C SER A 62 -0.27 -6.29 3.63
N GLU A 63 0.03 -7.59 3.67
CA GLU A 63 -0.69 -8.62 2.90
C GLU A 63 -1.99 -9.03 3.60
N GLU A 64 -2.06 -8.82 4.92
CA GLU A 64 -3.30 -8.77 5.71
C GLU A 64 -4.10 -7.46 5.50
N ILE A 65 -3.79 -6.66 4.46
CA ILE A 65 -4.82 -5.79 3.86
C ILE A 65 -6.04 -6.69 3.63
N PRO A 66 -7.21 -6.35 4.19
CA PRO A 66 -8.37 -7.23 4.14
C PRO A 66 -8.58 -7.67 2.70
N ASN A 67 -8.52 -9.00 2.48
CA ASN A 67 -8.78 -9.67 1.21
C ASN A 67 -9.76 -8.81 0.40
N LEU A 68 -9.45 -8.50 -0.86
CA LEU A 68 -10.32 -7.69 -1.71
C LEU A 68 -11.78 -8.19 -1.65
N GLU A 69 -12.01 -9.50 -1.44
CA GLU A 69 -13.32 -10.09 -1.13
C GLU A 69 -13.90 -9.66 0.23
N ASN A 70 -13.12 -9.59 1.31
CA ASN A 70 -13.56 -9.07 2.62
C ASN A 70 -13.86 -7.57 2.55
N THR A 71 -13.06 -6.80 1.82
CA THR A 71 -13.32 -5.37 1.60
C THR A 71 -14.56 -5.18 0.73
N PHE A 72 -14.74 -5.98 -0.33
CA PHE A 72 -15.93 -6.00 -1.16
C PHE A 72 -17.18 -6.42 -0.35
N ALA A 73 -17.07 -7.43 0.50
CA ALA A 73 -18.14 -7.88 1.39
C ALA A 73 -18.46 -6.85 2.48
N LYS A 74 -17.48 -6.08 2.97
CA LYS A 74 -17.68 -4.98 3.91
C LYS A 74 -18.36 -3.77 3.26
N LEU A 75 -17.98 -3.44 2.02
CA LEU A 75 -18.55 -2.32 1.27
C LEU A 75 -19.94 -2.65 0.70
N TYR A 76 -20.17 -3.92 0.33
CA TYR A 76 -21.40 -4.40 -0.30
C TYR A 76 -21.90 -5.73 0.31
N PRO A 77 -22.33 -5.72 1.59
CA PRO A 77 -22.72 -6.95 2.30
C PRO A 77 -23.89 -7.68 1.62
N ASN A 78 -24.80 -6.94 0.97
CA ASN A 78 -25.99 -7.50 0.32
C ASN A 78 -25.65 -8.34 -0.93
N ILE A 79 -24.60 -7.97 -1.68
CA ILE A 79 -24.17 -8.71 -2.89
C ILE A 79 -23.43 -9.99 -2.51
N ALA A 80 -22.64 -9.96 -1.42
CA ALA A 80 -21.97 -11.15 -0.88
C ALA A 80 -22.96 -12.17 -0.28
N ALA A 81 -24.09 -11.70 0.29
CA ALA A 81 -25.14 -12.54 0.88
C ALA A 81 -25.97 -13.29 -0.17
N GLU A 82 -26.28 -12.68 -1.33
CA GLU A 82 -27.02 -13.35 -2.41
C GLU A 82 -26.31 -14.61 -2.95
N LYS A 83 -24.97 -14.65 -2.94
CA LYS A 83 -24.21 -15.86 -3.31
C LYS A 83 -24.48 -17.03 -2.35
N LYS A 84 -24.58 -16.79 -1.04
CA LYS A 84 -24.86 -17.85 -0.05
C LYS A 84 -26.28 -18.42 -0.18
N SER A 85 -27.20 -17.63 -0.71
CA SER A 85 -28.58 -18.06 -1.00
C SER A 85 -28.67 -18.90 -2.28
N LYS A 86 -27.96 -18.51 -3.36
CA LYS A 86 -28.03 -19.19 -4.68
C LYS A 86 -27.19 -20.47 -4.78
N GLN A 87 -26.26 -20.73 -3.85
CA GLN A 87 -25.44 -21.96 -3.85
C GLN A 87 -26.14 -23.19 -3.25
N LYS A 88 -27.38 -23.06 -2.76
CA LYS A 88 -28.12 -24.16 -2.09
C LYS A 88 -28.99 -25.03 -3.00
N THR A 89 -28.97 -24.84 -4.32
CA THR A 89 -29.76 -25.66 -5.27
C THR A 89 -28.98 -26.08 -6.51
N ALA A 90 -27.83 -26.71 -6.32
CA ALA A 90 -27.20 -27.49 -7.39
C ALA A 90 -26.75 -28.86 -6.83
N ASN A 91 -27.22 -29.92 -7.48
CA ASN A 91 -26.95 -31.32 -7.14
C ASN A 91 -25.46 -31.59 -6.89
N PRO A 92 -25.09 -32.44 -5.91
CA PRO A 92 -23.71 -32.68 -5.56
C PRO A 92 -23.02 -33.52 -6.65
N ILE A 93 -22.24 -32.87 -7.50
CA ILE A 93 -21.22 -33.56 -8.30
C ILE A 93 -20.09 -33.96 -7.35
N ASN A 94 -19.71 -35.24 -7.43
CA ASN A 94 -18.80 -35.91 -6.51
C ASN A 94 -17.34 -35.46 -6.76
N ILE A 95 -16.90 -34.33 -6.18
CA ILE A 95 -15.59 -33.66 -6.39
C ILE A 95 -14.42 -34.34 -5.63
N LYS A 96 -14.62 -35.49 -4.97
CA LYS A 96 -13.57 -36.16 -4.20
C LYS A 96 -12.35 -36.67 -5.01
N ARG A 97 -12.29 -36.48 -6.33
CA ARG A 97 -11.14 -36.89 -7.18
C ARG A 97 -10.24 -35.77 -7.72
N ILE A 98 -10.63 -34.50 -7.68
CA ILE A 98 -9.82 -33.40 -8.28
C ILE A 98 -8.91 -32.73 -7.22
N LEU A 99 -9.17 -32.95 -5.93
CA LEU A 99 -8.46 -32.27 -4.84
C LEU A 99 -7.08 -32.86 -4.46
N LYS A 100 -6.60 -33.92 -5.13
CA LYS A 100 -5.32 -34.59 -4.75
C LYS A 100 -4.09 -34.20 -5.57
N TYR A 101 -4.24 -33.49 -6.69
CA TYR A 101 -3.09 -33.19 -7.58
C TYR A 101 -2.96 -31.73 -8.02
N GLY A 102 -3.71 -30.80 -7.42
CA GLY A 102 -3.69 -29.38 -7.83
C GLY A 102 -2.94 -28.42 -6.91
N LEU A 103 -2.39 -28.86 -5.77
CA LEU A 103 -2.01 -27.95 -4.68
C LEU A 103 -0.53 -27.99 -4.25
N THR A 104 0.36 -28.60 -5.02
CA THR A 104 1.80 -28.70 -4.68
C THR A 104 2.74 -28.15 -5.75
N GLY A 105 2.29 -27.20 -6.59
CA GLY A 105 3.10 -26.71 -7.72
C GLY A 105 3.10 -25.21 -8.01
N ILE A 106 2.54 -24.33 -7.16
CA ILE A 106 2.50 -22.88 -7.43
C ILE A 106 2.74 -22.05 -6.16
N PHE A 107 3.86 -22.29 -5.46
CA PHE A 107 4.26 -21.48 -4.29
C PHE A 107 5.68 -20.91 -4.35
N THR A 108 6.36 -20.99 -5.50
CA THR A 108 7.78 -20.55 -5.62
C THR A 108 8.05 -19.53 -6.73
N LEU A 109 7.10 -18.67 -7.10
CA LEU A 109 7.40 -17.59 -8.06
C LEU A 109 6.61 -16.28 -7.87
N ILE A 110 6.49 -15.78 -6.63
CA ILE A 110 5.84 -14.47 -6.35
C ILE A 110 6.79 -13.48 -5.62
N ILE A 111 8.02 -13.85 -5.27
CA ILE A 111 8.88 -13.01 -4.42
C ILE A 111 9.74 -11.97 -5.19
N ILE A 112 9.82 -12.00 -6.53
CA ILE A 112 10.77 -11.11 -7.26
C ILE A 112 10.14 -9.78 -7.73
N ILE A 113 8.82 -9.63 -7.76
CA ILE A 113 8.19 -8.47 -8.43
C ILE A 113 8.06 -7.21 -7.54
N SER A 114 8.00 -7.32 -6.20
CA SER A 114 7.90 -6.11 -5.34
C SER A 114 9.23 -5.40 -5.09
N GLY A 115 10.36 -6.01 -5.45
CA GLY A 115 11.69 -5.38 -5.41
C GLY A 115 12.12 -4.74 -6.72
N TYR A 116 11.48 -5.08 -7.86
CA TYR A 116 11.98 -4.69 -9.19
C TYR A 116 11.47 -3.34 -9.69
N PHE A 117 10.47 -2.74 -9.04
CA PHE A 117 9.90 -1.46 -9.48
C PHE A 117 10.59 -0.21 -8.90
N LEU A 118 11.61 -0.38 -8.04
CA LEU A 118 12.38 0.75 -7.49
C LEU A 118 13.70 1.05 -8.22
N PHE A 119 14.07 0.31 -9.27
CA PHE A 119 15.28 0.61 -10.04
C PHE A 119 15.06 0.40 -11.55
N SER A 120 14.57 1.44 -12.22
CA SER A 120 14.77 1.61 -13.65
C SER A 120 15.19 3.05 -13.92
N LYS A 121 16.45 3.35 -13.56
CA LYS A 121 17.45 4.07 -14.39
C LYS A 121 18.70 4.41 -13.57
N ILE A 122 19.68 3.51 -13.63
CA ILE A 122 21.10 3.86 -13.64
C ILE A 122 21.65 3.13 -14.87
N ASP A 123 21.99 3.88 -15.92
CA ASP A 123 22.53 3.32 -17.17
C ASP A 123 23.93 2.73 -16.94
N LEU A 124 24.13 1.48 -17.37
CA LEU A 124 25.45 0.94 -17.72
C LEU A 124 25.26 -0.04 -18.89
N ASN A 125 25.95 0.27 -19.99
CA ASN A 125 26.08 -0.54 -21.20
C ASN A 125 26.38 -2.01 -20.89
N THR A 126 25.40 -2.91 -21.10
CA THR A 126 25.66 -4.32 -21.42
C THR A 126 24.56 -4.84 -22.35
N ASP A 127 24.98 -5.13 -23.58
CA ASP A 127 24.39 -5.97 -24.63
C ASP A 127 22.86 -6.16 -24.75
N LYS A 128 22.40 -5.68 -25.92
CA LYS A 128 21.13 -5.98 -26.57
C LYS A 128 20.98 -7.49 -26.79
N GLU A 129 20.19 -8.20 -25.97
CA GLU A 129 19.40 -9.36 -26.44
C GLU A 129 18.39 -9.97 -25.43
N ILE A 130 17.73 -9.21 -24.54
CA ILE A 130 16.73 -9.83 -23.64
C ILE A 130 15.52 -8.92 -23.41
N ILE A 131 14.73 -8.64 -24.45
CA ILE A 131 13.36 -8.14 -24.28
C ILE A 131 12.45 -8.90 -25.23
N LYS A 132 11.89 -10.02 -24.75
CA LYS A 132 10.69 -10.60 -25.38
C LYS A 132 9.67 -11.25 -24.45
N ASN A 133 9.89 -11.29 -23.14
CA ASN A 133 8.93 -11.90 -22.22
C ASN A 133 8.68 -10.99 -21.00
N ALA A 134 7.89 -9.92 -21.20
CA ALA A 134 7.25 -9.25 -20.08
C ALA A 134 6.15 -10.18 -19.53
N PRO A 135 6.15 -10.55 -18.24
CA PRO A 135 5.10 -11.38 -17.67
C PRO A 135 3.83 -10.53 -17.53
N GLN A 136 2.73 -11.04 -18.09
CA GLN A 136 1.40 -10.46 -17.84
C GLN A 136 1.10 -10.52 -16.34
N GLU A 137 0.68 -9.39 -15.77
CA GLU A 137 0.08 -9.33 -14.43
C GLU A 137 -0.99 -10.42 -14.31
N ASN A 138 -0.82 -11.32 -13.34
CA ASN A 138 -1.91 -12.17 -12.87
C ASN A 138 -2.96 -11.24 -12.22
N LYS A 139 -3.84 -10.66 -13.04
CA LYS A 139 -5.12 -10.11 -12.58
C LYS A 139 -5.74 -11.19 -11.70
N SER A 140 -6.15 -10.84 -10.49
CA SER A 140 -6.97 -11.70 -9.63
C SER A 140 -8.24 -12.08 -10.40
N GLN A 141 -8.21 -13.22 -11.10
CA GLN A 141 -9.23 -13.65 -12.08
C GLN A 141 -10.64 -13.64 -11.46
N ASN A 142 -10.73 -13.94 -10.16
CA ASN A 142 -11.97 -13.97 -9.40
C ASN A 142 -12.61 -12.57 -9.20
N THR A 143 -11.81 -11.51 -9.03
CA THR A 143 -12.38 -10.16 -8.83
C THR A 143 -13.02 -9.62 -10.11
N GLU A 144 -12.35 -9.78 -11.25
CA GLU A 144 -12.88 -9.28 -12.53
C GLU A 144 -14.10 -10.10 -12.97
N GLU A 145 -14.11 -11.42 -12.74
CA GLU A 145 -15.27 -12.27 -12.98
C GLU A 145 -16.50 -11.84 -12.15
N ILE A 146 -16.31 -11.46 -10.89
CA ILE A 146 -17.38 -10.89 -10.05
C ILE A 146 -17.87 -9.57 -10.62
N ILE A 147 -16.98 -8.66 -11.00
CA ILE A 147 -17.35 -7.37 -11.58
C ILE A 147 -18.14 -7.57 -12.88
N GLU A 148 -17.70 -8.49 -13.74
CA GLU A 148 -18.35 -8.74 -15.02
C GLU A 148 -19.76 -9.34 -14.88
N SER A 149 -20.05 -9.99 -13.76
CA SER A 149 -21.39 -10.52 -13.44
C SER A 149 -22.40 -9.46 -12.99
N LEU A 150 -21.95 -8.23 -12.70
CA LEU A 150 -22.83 -7.14 -12.25
C LEU A 150 -23.54 -6.45 -13.42
N PRO A 151 -24.68 -5.77 -13.20
CA PRO A 151 -25.27 -4.86 -14.18
C PRO A 151 -24.29 -3.76 -14.62
N ASP A 152 -24.32 -3.35 -15.89
CA ASP A 152 -23.34 -2.41 -16.47
C ASP A 152 -23.25 -1.07 -15.71
N ASN A 153 -24.38 -0.55 -15.21
CA ASN A 153 -24.43 0.67 -14.40
C ASN A 153 -23.74 0.52 -13.03
N GLN A 154 -23.56 -0.70 -12.52
CA GLN A 154 -22.85 -1.01 -11.27
C GLN A 154 -21.38 -1.34 -11.51
N LYS A 155 -21.01 -1.91 -12.67
CA LYS A 155 -19.62 -2.26 -13.00
C LYS A 155 -18.68 -1.07 -12.84
N THR A 156 -19.06 0.07 -13.42
CA THR A 156 -18.26 1.30 -13.34
C THR A 156 -18.13 1.81 -11.91
N ILE A 157 -19.21 1.76 -11.12
CA ILE A 157 -19.20 2.15 -9.70
C ILE A 157 -18.20 1.30 -8.91
N VAL A 158 -18.28 -0.02 -9.08
CA VAL A 158 -17.40 -0.96 -8.39
C VAL A 158 -15.94 -0.76 -8.80
N ARG A 159 -15.66 -0.61 -10.09
CA ARG A 159 -14.29 -0.34 -10.58
C ARG A 159 -13.73 0.96 -10.02
N ASN A 160 -14.51 2.03 -10.00
CA ASN A 160 -14.09 3.31 -9.42
C ASN A 160 -13.79 3.18 -7.92
N ASN A 161 -14.66 2.52 -7.16
CA ASN A 161 -14.46 2.32 -5.73
C ASN A 161 -13.26 1.42 -5.41
N LEU A 162 -13.03 0.37 -6.21
CA LEU A 162 -11.82 -0.46 -6.09
C LEU A 162 -10.55 0.33 -6.39
N LYS A 163 -10.57 1.19 -7.42
CA LYS A 163 -9.45 2.09 -7.72
C LYS A 163 -9.20 3.05 -6.55
N ARG A 164 -10.24 3.70 -6.01
CA ARG A 164 -10.13 4.58 -4.83
C ARG A 164 -9.49 3.88 -3.64
N TYR A 165 -9.91 2.65 -3.35
CA TYR A 165 -9.35 1.88 -2.26
C TYR A 165 -7.84 1.63 -2.44
N ARG A 166 -7.43 1.20 -3.64
CA ARG A 166 -6.02 0.97 -3.96
C ARG A 166 -5.20 2.27 -3.88
N ASP A 167 -5.74 3.35 -4.43
CA ASP A 167 -5.10 4.66 -4.39
C ASP A 167 -4.91 5.16 -2.95
N LEU A 168 -5.92 5.02 -2.08
CA LEU A 168 -5.80 5.36 -0.66
C LEU A 168 -4.71 4.54 0.03
N GLN A 169 -4.62 3.23 -0.23
CA GLN A 169 -3.54 2.40 0.33
C GLN A 169 -2.15 2.85 -0.16
N ASN A 170 -2.02 3.19 -1.44
CA ASN A 170 -0.76 3.70 -1.99
C ASN A 170 -0.36 5.03 -1.33
N ILE A 171 -1.30 5.95 -1.14
CA ILE A 171 -1.05 7.23 -0.47
C ILE A 171 -0.66 6.99 1.00
N LYS A 172 -1.36 6.10 1.72
CA LYS A 172 -1.02 5.71 3.10
C LYS A 172 0.41 5.22 3.22
N ASN A 173 0.79 4.27 2.36
CA ASN A 173 2.14 3.69 2.40
C ASN A 173 3.21 4.76 2.13
N ALA A 174 2.96 5.68 1.19
CA ALA A 174 3.85 6.79 0.91
C ALA A 174 3.99 7.75 2.11
N LEU A 175 2.90 8.07 2.80
CA LEU A 175 2.92 8.86 4.03
C LEU A 175 3.73 8.20 5.14
N GLU A 176 3.59 6.89 5.30
CA GLU A 176 4.34 6.12 6.29
C GLU A 176 5.84 6.08 5.96
N ILE A 177 6.21 5.90 4.69
CA ILE A 177 7.61 6.01 4.23
C ILE A 177 8.19 7.40 4.50
N TYR A 178 7.42 8.46 4.22
CA TYR A 178 7.84 9.84 4.47
C TYR A 178 8.12 10.06 5.96
N TYR A 179 7.21 9.60 6.83
CA TYR A 179 7.31 9.75 8.27
C TYR A 179 8.53 9.03 8.85
N ILE A 180 8.88 7.85 8.35
CA ILE A 180 10.08 7.11 8.77
C ILE A 180 11.34 7.97 8.60
N THR A 181 11.40 8.79 7.55
CA THR A 181 12.58 9.63 7.24
C THR A 181 12.55 10.98 7.97
N HIS A 182 11.37 11.60 8.09
CA HIS A 182 11.25 12.97 8.58
C HIS A 182 10.81 13.07 10.05
N LYS A 183 10.33 11.97 10.64
CA LYS A 183 9.69 11.91 11.97
C LYS A 183 8.48 12.84 12.12
N GLU A 184 7.95 13.33 11.01
CA GLU A 184 6.70 14.06 10.89
C GLU A 184 6.10 13.78 9.51
N PHE A 185 4.78 13.86 9.41
CA PHE A 185 4.10 13.80 8.12
C PHE A 185 4.16 15.17 7.43
N PRO A 186 4.04 15.24 6.09
CA PRO A 186 4.15 16.51 5.39
C PRO A 186 3.00 17.45 5.76
N GLU A 187 3.25 18.75 5.68
CA GLU A 187 2.16 19.73 5.78
C GLU A 187 1.15 19.53 4.65
N ALA A 188 -0.13 19.77 4.93
CA ALA A 188 -1.21 19.47 3.99
C ALA A 188 -0.97 20.10 2.61
N GLN A 189 -0.62 21.39 2.55
CA GLN A 189 -0.36 22.11 1.30
C GLN A 189 0.90 21.64 0.56
N GLU A 190 1.84 21.00 1.25
CA GLU A 190 3.12 20.58 0.69
C GLU A 190 3.18 19.08 0.38
N MET A 191 2.17 18.31 0.81
CA MET A 191 2.15 16.85 0.75
C MET A 191 2.50 16.33 -0.65
N THR A 192 1.76 16.77 -1.67
CA THR A 192 1.99 16.34 -3.06
C THR A 192 3.41 16.67 -3.53
N ASN A 193 3.86 17.89 -3.28
CA ASN A 193 5.17 18.36 -3.73
C ASN A 193 6.32 17.60 -3.05
N LYS A 194 6.22 17.37 -1.74
CA LYS A 194 7.22 16.62 -0.97
C LYS A 194 7.31 15.17 -1.43
N MET A 195 6.17 14.50 -1.57
CA MET A 195 6.10 13.10 -2.01
C MET A 195 6.72 12.89 -3.39
N ILE A 196 6.48 13.82 -4.32
CA ILE A 196 7.04 13.75 -5.69
C ILE A 196 8.52 14.13 -5.71
N LYS A 197 8.90 15.24 -5.05
CA LYS A 197 10.27 15.76 -5.05
C LYS A 197 11.26 14.74 -4.47
N GLU A 198 10.83 14.01 -3.44
CA GLU A 198 11.62 12.98 -2.78
C GLU A 198 11.47 11.59 -3.43
N GLN A 199 10.75 11.51 -4.55
CA GLN A 199 10.55 10.29 -5.33
C GLN A 199 9.90 9.14 -4.54
N ILE A 200 9.18 9.45 -3.46
CA ILE A 200 8.36 8.48 -2.72
C ILE A 200 7.16 8.07 -3.58
N LEU A 201 6.61 9.01 -4.34
CA LEU A 201 5.59 8.78 -5.36
C LEU A 201 6.04 9.39 -6.69
N LEU A 202 5.88 8.64 -7.79
CA LEU A 202 6.10 9.17 -9.15
C LEU A 202 5.05 10.22 -9.52
N ASN A 203 3.81 9.99 -9.10
CA ASN A 203 2.70 10.91 -9.20
C ASN A 203 1.71 10.62 -8.07
N ILE A 204 0.87 11.61 -7.76
CA ILE A 204 -0.27 11.38 -6.88
C ILE A 204 -1.44 10.86 -7.72
N PRO A 205 -2.07 9.73 -7.35
CA PRO A 205 -3.21 9.22 -8.10
C PRO A 205 -4.38 10.20 -8.06
N LYS A 206 -5.08 10.33 -9.19
CA LYS A 206 -6.32 11.12 -9.28
C LYS A 206 -7.55 10.23 -9.07
N ASP A 207 -8.54 10.79 -8.37
CA ASP A 207 -9.84 10.14 -8.18
C ASP A 207 -10.52 9.92 -9.55
N PRO A 208 -11.15 8.76 -9.80
CA PRO A 208 -11.83 8.49 -11.08
C PRO A 208 -12.90 9.52 -11.46
N LEU A 209 -13.51 10.16 -10.48
CA LEU A 209 -14.54 11.19 -10.63
C LEU A 209 -14.08 12.53 -10.05
N HIS A 210 -12.77 12.79 -10.06
CA HIS A 210 -12.20 14.02 -9.51
C HIS A 210 -12.99 15.27 -9.94
N ASN A 211 -13.32 16.13 -8.98
CA ASN A 211 -14.13 17.35 -9.13
C ASN A 211 -15.60 17.17 -9.54
N GLN A 212 -16.08 15.92 -9.70
CA GLN A 212 -17.51 15.67 -9.86
C GLN A 212 -18.22 15.74 -8.51
N LYS A 213 -19.52 16.06 -8.54
CA LYS A 213 -20.33 16.20 -7.33
C LYS A 213 -21.16 14.95 -7.06
N THR A 214 -21.27 14.60 -5.78
CA THR A 214 -22.24 13.62 -5.27
C THR A 214 -23.65 14.20 -5.32
N LYS A 215 -24.66 13.36 -5.08
CA LYS A 215 -26.06 13.80 -4.89
C LYS A 215 -26.21 14.83 -3.76
N ASN A 216 -25.31 14.79 -2.78
CA ASN A 216 -25.31 15.69 -1.62
C ASN A 216 -24.44 16.93 -1.84
N ASN A 217 -24.06 17.24 -3.09
CA ASN A 217 -23.21 18.38 -3.47
C ASN A 217 -21.80 18.35 -2.86
N GLU A 218 -21.33 17.18 -2.44
CA GLU A 218 -19.94 16.95 -2.00
C GLU A 218 -19.06 16.63 -3.21
N ILE A 219 -17.78 16.97 -3.16
CA ILE A 219 -16.86 16.75 -4.28
C ILE A 219 -16.15 15.40 -4.13
N PHE A 220 -16.14 14.60 -5.19
CA PHE A 220 -15.30 13.42 -5.27
C PHE A 220 -13.82 13.82 -5.39
N GLY A 221 -12.99 13.22 -4.56
CA GLY A 221 -11.54 13.39 -4.56
C GLY A 221 -10.91 12.75 -3.33
N TYR A 222 -9.57 12.69 -3.33
CA TYR A 222 -8.82 12.26 -2.17
C TYR A 222 -8.59 13.45 -1.26
N ILE A 223 -8.85 13.28 0.02
CA ILE A 223 -8.68 14.33 1.01
C ILE A 223 -7.57 13.90 1.95
N TYR A 224 -6.63 14.80 2.21
CA TYR A 224 -5.56 14.63 3.17
C TYR A 224 -5.70 15.66 4.28
N ALA A 225 -5.71 15.20 5.52
CA ALA A 225 -5.71 16.03 6.71
C ALA A 225 -4.54 15.67 7.61
N ILE A 226 -3.88 16.69 8.16
CA ILE A 226 -2.77 16.54 9.10
C ILE A 226 -3.10 17.15 10.45
N ARG A 227 -2.58 16.56 11.53
CA ARG A 227 -2.85 16.99 12.89
C ARG A 227 -1.59 16.92 13.75
N ASN A 228 -1.52 17.86 14.69
CA ASN A 228 -0.59 17.79 15.81
C ASN A 228 -1.16 16.83 16.86
N THR A 229 -0.28 16.15 17.57
CA THR A 229 -0.62 15.30 18.72
C THR A 229 0.24 15.70 19.92
N GLU A 230 0.08 15.01 21.05
CA GLU A 230 0.98 15.18 22.20
C GLU A 230 2.44 14.85 21.86
N ALA A 231 2.67 14.00 20.85
CA ALA A 231 4.01 13.66 20.36
C ALA A 231 4.66 14.80 19.56
N GLY A 232 3.89 15.81 19.11
CA GLY A 232 4.43 16.96 18.41
C GLY A 232 3.61 17.42 17.19
N LYS A 233 4.28 18.19 16.33
CA LYS A 233 3.69 18.74 15.10
C LYS A 233 3.56 17.66 14.02
N ASN A 234 2.44 17.66 13.28
CA ASN A 234 2.21 16.79 12.14
C ASN A 234 2.46 15.29 12.42
N GLN A 235 1.98 14.81 13.56
CA GLN A 235 2.21 13.44 14.03
C GLN A 235 1.04 12.49 13.70
N ALA A 236 -0.07 13.03 13.19
CA ALA A 236 -1.20 12.22 12.78
C ALA A 236 -1.76 12.67 11.44
N TYR A 237 -2.13 11.70 10.60
CA TYR A 237 -2.78 11.94 9.32
C TYR A 237 -4.12 11.24 9.22
N ILE A 238 -4.95 11.77 8.32
CA ILE A 238 -6.16 11.15 7.83
C ILE A 238 -6.14 11.28 6.31
N ILE A 239 -6.32 10.18 5.60
CA ILE A 239 -6.62 10.19 4.17
C ILE A 239 -8.01 9.63 3.95
N SER A 240 -8.77 10.21 3.04
CA SER A 240 -10.15 9.76 2.81
C SER A 240 -10.61 9.98 1.37
N ALA A 241 -11.67 9.28 1.01
CA ALA A 241 -12.38 9.45 -0.27
C ALA A 241 -13.86 9.17 -0.10
N ILE A 242 -14.67 9.73 -0.99
CA ILE A 242 -16.10 9.41 -1.08
C ILE A 242 -16.29 8.22 -2.03
N PHE A 243 -16.91 7.16 -1.54
CA PHE A 243 -17.25 5.96 -2.28
C PHE A 243 -18.69 6.05 -2.77
N GLN A 244 -18.91 5.74 -4.04
CA GLN A 244 -20.25 5.73 -4.62
C GLN A 244 -21.08 4.56 -4.05
N GLY A 245 -22.34 4.82 -3.67
CA GLY A 245 -23.29 3.77 -3.31
C GLY A 245 -23.76 2.99 -4.54
N LEU A 246 -24.16 1.72 -4.35
CA LEU A 246 -24.82 0.94 -5.40
C LEU A 246 -26.33 1.16 -5.36
N ASN A 247 -27.04 0.91 -6.47
CA ASN A 247 -28.51 0.95 -6.50
C ASN A 247 -29.13 2.24 -5.97
N ASN A 248 -28.55 3.38 -6.31
CA ASN A 248 -28.96 4.70 -5.81
C ASN A 248 -28.74 4.96 -4.32
N GLU A 249 -28.09 4.05 -3.58
CA GLU A 249 -27.65 4.30 -2.22
C GLU A 249 -26.77 5.55 -2.13
N ASP A 250 -26.79 6.16 -0.96
CA ASP A 250 -25.96 7.33 -0.68
C ASP A 250 -24.48 6.99 -0.74
N SER A 251 -23.70 7.99 -1.13
CA SER A 251 -22.25 7.86 -1.12
C SER A 251 -21.74 7.80 0.31
N LYS A 252 -20.69 7.01 0.55
CA LYS A 252 -20.11 6.80 1.88
C LYS A 252 -18.69 7.34 1.93
N LEU A 253 -18.39 8.12 2.96
CA LEU A 253 -17.04 8.54 3.26
C LEU A 253 -16.26 7.37 3.86
N SER A 254 -15.08 7.10 3.33
CA SER A 254 -14.15 6.11 3.88
C SER A 254 -12.81 6.78 4.16
N ALA A 255 -12.22 6.50 5.31
CA ALA A 255 -10.97 7.10 5.78
C ALA A 255 -10.00 6.03 6.29
N LEU A 256 -8.71 6.30 6.09
CA LEU A 256 -7.59 5.59 6.71
C LEU A 256 -6.77 6.60 7.52
N SER A 257 -6.31 6.21 8.70
CA SER A 257 -5.56 7.07 9.60
C SER A 257 -4.58 6.25 10.44
N ASN A 258 -3.53 6.91 10.96
CA ASN A 258 -2.61 6.32 11.93
C ASN A 258 -3.06 6.52 13.39
N ILE A 259 -4.24 7.12 13.58
CA ILE A 259 -4.87 7.38 14.88
C ILE A 259 -6.33 6.99 14.82
N ASP A 260 -6.94 6.79 15.99
CA ASP A 260 -8.38 6.72 16.11
C ASP A 260 -9.02 8.07 15.73
N LEU A 261 -10.09 8.00 14.91
CA LEU A 261 -10.79 9.17 14.42
C LEU A 261 -11.72 9.71 15.52
N PRO A 262 -11.63 10.99 15.91
CA PRO A 262 -12.61 11.58 16.81
C PRO A 262 -13.98 11.62 16.13
N GLU A 263 -15.05 11.29 16.86
CA GLU A 263 -16.42 11.21 16.34
C GLU A 263 -16.90 12.50 15.63
N ASN A 264 -16.33 13.66 15.98
CA ASN A 264 -16.76 14.98 15.48
C ASN A 264 -15.74 15.68 14.56
N PHE A 265 -14.69 14.99 14.10
CA PHE A 265 -13.71 15.62 13.21
C PHE A 265 -14.20 15.59 11.76
N ASP A 266 -14.70 16.71 11.24
CA ASP A 266 -14.98 16.84 9.81
C ASP A 266 -13.67 17.09 9.04
N PHE A 267 -13.07 16.01 8.56
CA PHE A 267 -11.85 16.05 7.76
C PHE A 267 -12.08 16.51 6.31
N ARG A 268 -13.26 17.03 5.96
CA ARG A 268 -13.58 17.53 4.62
C ARG A 268 -13.61 19.06 4.51
N ASP A 269 -13.42 19.76 5.63
CA ASP A 269 -13.39 21.22 5.66
C ASP A 269 -12.06 21.76 5.08
N THR A 270 -11.97 21.77 3.74
CA THR A 270 -10.79 22.24 3.00
C THR A 270 -10.49 23.74 3.16
N LYS A 271 -11.34 24.49 3.89
CA LYS A 271 -11.02 25.87 4.30
C LYS A 271 -9.96 25.90 5.41
N ARG A 272 -9.74 24.78 6.10
CA ARG A 272 -8.69 24.66 7.12
C ARG A 272 -7.35 24.40 6.47
N ALA A 273 -6.33 25.13 6.90
CA ALA A 273 -4.99 25.03 6.32
C ALA A 273 -4.36 23.62 6.43
N ASN A 274 -4.80 22.82 7.41
CA ASN A 274 -4.32 21.46 7.66
C ASN A 274 -5.13 20.38 6.93
N ILE A 275 -6.02 20.75 6.00
CA ILE A 275 -6.84 19.84 5.20
C ILE A 275 -6.76 20.28 3.74
N ILE A 276 -6.47 19.34 2.83
CA ILE A 276 -6.48 19.60 1.38
C ILE A 276 -7.29 18.56 0.63
N LEU A 277 -7.91 19.00 -0.46
CA LEU A 277 -8.28 18.12 -1.57
C LEU A 277 -7.04 17.91 -2.43
N ILE A 278 -6.65 16.66 -2.64
CA ILE A 278 -5.52 16.30 -3.48
C ILE A 278 -5.93 16.48 -4.96
N GLU A 279 -5.16 17.27 -5.69
CA GLU A 279 -5.36 17.61 -7.12
C GLU A 279 -4.56 16.73 -8.09
#